data_AF-A0A7V6CZN6-F1
#
_entry.id   AF-A0A7V6CZN6-F1
#
_cell.length_a   1.000
_cell.length_b   1.000
_cell.length_c   1.000
_cell.angle_alpha   90.00
_cell.angle_beta   90.00
_cell.angle_gamma   90.00
#
_symmetry.space_group_name_H-M   'P 1'
#
loop_
_entity.id
_entity.type
_entity.pdbx_description
1 polymer ?
#
loop_
_entity_poly.entity_id
_entity_poly.type
_entity_poly.pdbx_seq_one_letter_code
_entity_poly.pdbx_strand_id
1 'polypeptide(L)'
;MKASLPRILNRLKETTFWPKLLFILGILMNISFLLSLKYGFLNHLLYDTSYTKGNKEGDFYGMYQAGNNLLHNIIIYETDSNKIHYTAAFNPFRYLTSMALVGVFLNIFNSTNAYWFWIFFLEILLAVGIYLAWQITEDKTRFYFADSMWLLFTPFYPELYMFIRNYSWVNFPLFRDS
;
A
#
# COMPACT_ATOMS: atom_id res chain seq x y z
N MET A 1 53.57 8.20 -7.87
CA MET A 1 52.75 7.02 -7.52
C MET A 1 51.55 6.94 -8.48
N LYS A 2 51.66 6.18 -9.58
CA LYS A 2 50.51 5.92 -10.48
C LYS A 2 49.65 4.83 -9.84
N ALA A 3 48.51 5.20 -9.25
CA ALA A 3 47.51 4.21 -8.90
C ALA A 3 47.12 3.47 -10.18
N SER A 4 47.27 2.15 -10.19
CA SER A 4 46.89 1.33 -11.34
C SER A 4 45.37 1.50 -11.54
N LEU A 5 44.96 1.87 -12.76
CA LEU A 5 43.56 2.03 -13.17
C LEU A 5 42.61 0.93 -12.64
N PRO A 6 43.01 -0.36 -12.59
CA PRO A 6 42.18 -1.44 -12.05
C PRO A 6 41.80 -1.25 -10.57
N ARG A 7 42.66 -0.61 -9.77
CA ARG A 7 42.44 -0.38 -8.34
C ARG A 7 41.40 0.71 -8.08
N ILE A 8 41.37 1.74 -8.93
CA ILE A 8 40.35 2.81 -8.88
C ILE A 8 39.00 2.26 -9.36
N LEU A 9 39.00 1.47 -10.43
CA LEU A 9 37.78 0.81 -10.95
C LEU A 9 37.19 -0.21 -9.95
N ASN A 10 38.04 -0.97 -9.23
CA ASN A 10 37.56 -1.84 -8.15
C ASN A 10 37.04 -1.04 -6.94
N ARG A 11 37.65 0.11 -6.62
CA ARG A 11 37.13 0.99 -5.56
C ARG A 11 35.77 1.60 -5.91
N LEU A 12 35.52 1.90 -7.19
CA LEU A 12 34.22 2.36 -7.69
C LEU A 12 33.19 1.24 -7.78
N LYS A 13 33.60 -0.04 -7.87
CA LYS A 13 32.70 -1.19 -7.74
C LYS A 13 32.25 -1.45 -6.30
N GLU A 14 33.02 -1.01 -5.31
CA GLU A 14 32.71 -1.16 -3.88
C GLU A 14 32.01 0.06 -3.25
N THR A 15 31.70 1.10 -4.02
CA THR A 15 30.98 2.28 -3.50
C THR A 15 29.50 1.95 -3.31
N THR A 16 29.21 1.28 -2.20
CA THR A 16 27.85 1.12 -1.66
C THR A 16 27.20 2.45 -1.26
N PHE A 17 27.89 3.59 -1.44
CA PHE A 17 27.39 4.92 -1.05
C PHE A 17 26.05 5.26 -1.70
N TRP A 18 25.95 5.20 -3.03
CA TRP A 18 24.70 5.55 -3.74
C TRP A 18 23.55 4.59 -3.40
N PRO A 19 23.74 3.26 -3.43
CA PRO A 19 22.71 2.33 -2.98
C PRO A 19 22.27 2.57 -1.53
N LYS A 20 23.21 2.78 -0.60
CA LYS A 20 22.90 3.07 0.80
C LYS A 20 22.11 4.37 0.95
N LEU A 21 22.49 5.40 0.21
CA LEU A 21 21.77 6.67 0.20
C LEU A 21 20.34 6.48 -0.30
N LEU A 22 20.13 5.74 -1.39
CA LEU A 22 18.80 5.39 -1.90
C LEU A 22 17.97 4.64 -0.85
N PHE A 23 18.58 3.71 -0.13
CA PHE A 23 17.90 2.94 0.90
C PHE A 23 17.47 3.82 2.08
N ILE A 24 18.36 4.71 2.54
CA ILE A 24 18.03 5.70 3.59
C ILE A 24 16.90 6.62 3.11
N LEU A 25 16.96 7.11 1.87
CA LEU A 25 15.89 7.92 1.30
C LEU A 25 14.57 7.14 1.20
N GLY A 26 14.61 5.84 0.86
CA GLY A 26 13.46 4.95 0.86
C GLY A 26 12.81 4.84 2.23
N ILE A 27 13.61 4.66 3.29
CA ILE A 27 13.11 4.65 4.68
C ILE A 27 12.45 5.98 5.03
N LEU A 28 13.13 7.10 4.76
CA LEU A 28 12.59 8.43 5.05
C LEU A 28 11.28 8.71 4.30
N MET A 29 11.19 8.25 3.04
CA MET A 29 10.00 8.36 2.23
C MET A 29 8.86 7.51 2.79
N ASN A 30 9.11 6.25 3.16
CA ASN A 30 8.13 5.39 3.81
C ASN A 30 7.59 6.02 5.10
N ILE A 31 8.47 6.52 5.99
CA ILE A 31 8.07 7.22 7.21
C ILE A 31 7.24 8.48 6.88
N SER A 32 7.65 9.25 5.88
CA SER A 32 6.89 10.42 5.42
C SER A 32 5.48 10.05 4.98
N PHE A 33 5.31 8.94 4.25
CA PHE A 33 3.99 8.43 3.89
C PHE A 33 3.17 8.03 5.11
N LEU A 34 3.73 7.31 6.09
CA LEU A 34 3.03 6.95 7.33
C LEU A 34 2.58 8.20 8.12
N LEU A 35 3.44 9.22 8.21
CA LEU A 35 3.07 10.49 8.81
C LEU A 35 1.97 11.20 8.00
N SER A 36 2.04 11.15 6.67
CA SER A 36 1.02 11.73 5.80
C SER A 36 -0.33 11.01 5.90
N LEU A 37 -0.38 9.70 6.18
CA LEU A 37 -1.63 9.01 6.47
C LEU A 37 -2.33 9.68 7.66
N LYS A 38 -1.59 9.95 8.74
CA LYS A 38 -2.12 10.57 9.96
C LYS A 38 -2.42 12.06 9.82
N TYR A 39 -1.52 12.84 9.21
CA TYR A 39 -1.59 14.32 9.20
C TYR A 39 -2.09 14.91 7.87
N GLY A 40 -2.10 14.12 6.80
CA GLY A 40 -2.68 14.50 5.51
C GLY A 40 -1.89 15.48 4.65
N PHE A 41 -0.62 15.75 4.97
CA PHE A 41 0.15 16.77 4.26
C PHE A 41 0.46 16.41 2.79
N LEU A 42 0.52 15.12 2.40
CA LEU A 42 0.68 14.71 0.99
C LEU A 42 -0.65 14.49 0.26
N ASN A 43 -1.81 14.70 0.90
CA ASN A 43 -3.11 14.43 0.27
C ASN A 43 -3.32 15.22 -1.03
N HIS A 44 -2.82 16.46 -1.08
CA HIS A 44 -2.93 17.30 -2.28
C HIS A 44 -2.20 16.72 -3.50
N LEU A 45 -1.26 15.79 -3.31
CA LEU A 45 -0.55 15.10 -4.39
C LEU A 45 -1.30 13.85 -4.88
N LEU A 46 -2.40 13.46 -4.21
CA LEU A 46 -3.09 12.20 -4.42
C LEU A 46 -4.55 12.44 -4.81
N TYR A 47 -4.91 11.93 -5.99
CA TYR A 47 -6.15 12.24 -6.69
C TYR A 47 -7.40 11.85 -5.89
N ASP A 48 -7.48 10.60 -5.41
CA ASP A 48 -8.66 10.12 -4.71
C ASP A 48 -8.80 10.80 -3.34
N THR A 49 -7.71 11.11 -2.63
CA THR A 49 -7.82 11.91 -1.38
C THR A 49 -8.31 13.35 -1.58
N SER A 50 -8.10 13.93 -2.76
CA SER A 50 -8.57 15.28 -3.09
C SER A 50 -10.06 15.27 -3.49
N TYR A 51 -10.54 14.21 -4.16
CA TYR A 51 -11.94 14.10 -4.58
C TYR A 51 -12.86 13.43 -3.55
N THR A 52 -12.33 12.55 -2.70
CA THR A 52 -13.08 11.85 -1.63
C THR A 52 -13.10 12.62 -0.31
N LYS A 53 -12.65 13.89 -0.30
CA LYS A 53 -12.50 14.73 0.91
C LYS A 53 -11.60 14.08 1.98
N GLY A 54 -10.56 13.35 1.55
CA GLY A 54 -9.59 12.73 2.45
C GLY A 54 -9.88 11.29 2.86
N ASN A 55 -10.83 10.59 2.22
CA ASN A 55 -11.12 9.18 2.45
C ASN A 55 -10.06 8.28 1.77
N LYS A 56 -8.87 8.21 2.40
CA LYS A 56 -7.72 7.38 2.01
C LYS A 56 -7.95 5.87 2.14
N GLU A 57 -9.03 5.52 2.84
CA GLU A 57 -9.25 4.20 3.45
C GLU A 57 -10.26 3.37 2.68
N GLY A 58 -10.73 3.85 1.52
CA GLY A 58 -11.85 3.27 0.79
C GLY A 58 -11.67 1.78 0.50
N ASP A 59 -10.50 1.36 0.03
CA ASP A 59 -10.24 -0.05 -0.27
C ASP A 59 -10.24 -0.93 0.97
N PHE A 60 -9.65 -0.43 2.06
CA PHE A 60 -9.66 -1.13 3.34
C PHE A 60 -11.09 -1.29 3.85
N TYR A 61 -11.90 -0.23 3.82
CA TYR A 61 -13.28 -0.31 4.29
C TYR A 61 -14.17 -1.17 3.41
N GLY A 62 -13.89 -1.27 2.10
CA GLY A 62 -14.57 -2.24 1.24
C GLY A 62 -14.30 -3.68 1.68
N MET A 63 -13.04 -4.01 2.00
CA MET A 63 -12.66 -5.32 2.56
C MET A 63 -13.28 -5.55 3.94
N TYR A 64 -13.25 -4.54 4.82
CA TYR A 64 -13.82 -4.61 6.16
C TYR A 64 -15.34 -4.84 6.10
N GLN A 65 -16.05 -4.10 5.24
CA GLN A 65 -17.49 -4.26 5.02
C GLN A 65 -17.83 -5.64 4.45
N ALA A 66 -17.04 -6.16 3.51
CA ALA A 66 -17.25 -7.50 2.96
C ALA A 66 -17.13 -8.59 4.02
N GLY A 67 -16.18 -8.45 4.95
CA GLY A 67 -16.06 -9.33 6.12
C GLY A 67 -17.27 -9.23 7.06
N ASN A 68 -17.76 -8.01 7.30
CA ASN A 68 -18.95 -7.79 8.10
C ASN A 68 -20.21 -8.41 7.45
N ASN A 69 -20.36 -8.27 6.13
CA ASN A 69 -21.42 -8.90 5.38
C ASN A 69 -21.37 -10.43 5.57
N LEU A 70 -20.18 -11.02 5.45
CA LEU A 70 -20.00 -12.46 5.64
C LEU A 70 -20.38 -12.92 7.04
N LEU A 71 -20.04 -12.16 8.08
CA LEU A 71 -20.45 -12.42 9.48
C LEU A 71 -21.97 -12.38 9.69
N HIS A 72 -22.69 -11.62 8.87
CA HIS A 72 -24.14 -11.46 8.92
C HIS A 72 -24.89 -12.30 7.88
N ASN A 73 -24.22 -13.25 7.21
CA ASN A 73 -24.78 -14.06 6.13
C ASN A 73 -25.31 -13.24 4.93
N ILE A 74 -24.70 -12.09 4.68
CA ILE A 74 -24.94 -11.24 3.51
C ILE A 74 -23.87 -11.54 2.46
N ILE A 75 -24.23 -11.45 1.18
CA ILE A 75 -23.29 -11.64 0.08
C ILE A 75 -22.16 -10.59 0.17
N ILE A 76 -20.91 -11.04 0.01
CA ILE A 76 -19.71 -10.20 0.19
C ILE A 76 -19.61 -9.02 -0.79
N TYR A 77 -20.29 -9.12 -1.94
CA TYR A 77 -20.36 -8.08 -2.97
C TYR A 77 -21.65 -7.25 -2.91
N GLU A 78 -22.52 -7.47 -1.91
CA GLU A 78 -23.76 -6.71 -1.76
C GLU A 78 -23.45 -5.23 -1.43
N THR A 79 -24.13 -4.33 -2.13
CA THR A 79 -23.95 -2.88 -2.03
C THR A 79 -25.25 -2.13 -1.77
N ASP A 80 -26.40 -2.82 -1.84
CA ASP A 80 -27.71 -2.24 -1.54
C ASP A 80 -27.80 -1.80 -0.08
N SER A 81 -27.99 -0.50 0.14
CA SER A 81 -28.03 0.14 1.45
C SER A 81 -29.15 -0.40 2.35
N ASN A 82 -30.19 -1.02 1.77
CA ASN A 82 -31.29 -1.61 2.53
C ASN A 82 -30.98 -3.03 3.03
N LYS A 83 -29.93 -3.66 2.49
CA LYS A 83 -29.56 -5.05 2.79
C LYS A 83 -28.28 -5.16 3.61
N ILE A 84 -27.44 -4.12 3.61
CA ILE A 84 -26.15 -4.14 4.32
C ILE A 84 -26.21 -3.36 5.63
N HIS A 85 -25.41 -3.82 6.60
CA HIS A 85 -25.17 -3.08 7.83
C HIS A 85 -23.88 -2.28 7.68
N TYR A 86 -23.98 -0.97 7.53
CA TYR A 86 -22.81 -0.11 7.37
C TYR A 86 -21.91 -0.12 8.61
N THR A 87 -20.63 -0.40 8.40
CA THR A 87 -19.65 -0.42 9.50
C THR A 87 -18.85 0.87 9.63
N ALA A 88 -18.69 1.65 8.55
CA ALA A 88 -17.93 2.91 8.50
C ALA A 88 -18.17 3.64 7.15
N ALA A 89 -17.14 4.31 6.62
CA ALA A 89 -17.13 4.78 5.24
C ALA A 89 -17.28 3.60 4.28
N PHE A 90 -18.30 3.64 3.42
CA PHE A 90 -18.59 2.55 2.50
C PHE A 90 -17.87 2.72 1.18
N ASN A 91 -17.24 1.64 0.71
CA ASN A 91 -16.76 1.50 -0.66
C ASN A 91 -17.12 0.09 -1.14
N PRO A 92 -17.66 -0.09 -2.37
CA PRO A 92 -17.93 -1.41 -2.90
C PRO A 92 -16.69 -2.31 -2.89
N PHE A 93 -16.84 -3.54 -2.37
CA PHE A 93 -15.80 -4.56 -2.38
C PHE A 93 -15.55 -5.09 -3.79
N ARG A 94 -14.29 -5.12 -4.24
CA ARG A 94 -13.91 -5.50 -5.63
C ARG A 94 -12.78 -6.53 -5.70
N TYR A 95 -12.42 -7.12 -4.56
CA TYR A 95 -11.29 -8.04 -4.45
C TYR A 95 -11.75 -9.50 -4.52
N LEU A 96 -10.78 -10.40 -4.55
CA LEU A 96 -11.00 -11.85 -4.44
C LEU A 96 -11.72 -12.20 -3.15
N THR A 97 -12.56 -13.24 -3.18
CA THR A 97 -13.32 -13.73 -2.02
C THR A 97 -12.45 -14.03 -0.80
N SER A 98 -11.20 -14.47 -0.99
CA SER A 98 -10.25 -14.71 0.10
C SER A 98 -9.96 -13.44 0.93
N MET A 99 -10.01 -12.25 0.33
CA MET A 99 -9.82 -11.00 1.05
C MET A 99 -11.00 -10.67 1.98
N ALA A 100 -12.21 -11.16 1.70
CA ALA A 100 -13.34 -10.99 2.60
C ALA A 100 -13.13 -11.75 3.92
N LEU A 101 -12.42 -12.90 3.90
CA LEU A 101 -12.06 -13.64 5.11
C LEU A 101 -11.10 -12.84 6.00
N VAL A 102 -10.17 -12.10 5.40
CA VAL A 102 -9.30 -11.16 6.14
C VAL A 102 -10.17 -10.09 6.82
N GLY A 103 -11.17 -9.56 6.10
CA GLY A 103 -12.16 -8.65 6.67
C GLY A 103 -12.89 -9.21 7.88
N VAL A 104 -13.22 -10.51 7.91
CA VAL A 104 -13.86 -11.17 9.06
C VAL A 104 -12.98 -11.05 10.31
N PHE A 105 -11.68 -11.35 10.20
CA PHE A 105 -10.75 -11.24 11.33
C PHE A 105 -10.59 -9.78 11.79
N LEU A 106 -10.61 -8.84 10.86
CA LEU A 106 -10.48 -7.41 11.17
C LEU A 106 -11.70 -6.86 11.91
N ASN A 107 -12.89 -7.44 11.74
CA ASN A 107 -14.12 -7.07 12.45
C ASN A 107 -14.09 -7.39 13.96
N ILE A 108 -13.02 -8.03 14.48
CA ILE A 108 -12.78 -8.13 15.93
C ILE A 108 -12.51 -6.75 16.54
N PHE A 109 -11.94 -5.84 15.76
CA PHE A 109 -11.68 -4.46 16.15
C PHE A 109 -12.76 -3.54 15.58
N ASN A 110 -12.92 -2.33 16.14
CA ASN A 110 -13.67 -1.30 15.41
C ASN A 110 -12.92 -0.91 14.12
N SER A 111 -13.64 -0.33 13.16
CA SER A 111 -13.12 -0.06 11.81
C SER A 111 -11.83 0.78 11.78
N THR A 112 -11.72 1.79 12.64
CA THR A 112 -10.54 2.66 12.74
C THR A 112 -9.34 1.91 13.32
N ASN A 113 -9.53 1.14 14.39
CA ASN A 113 -8.48 0.34 15.00
C ASN A 113 -8.05 -0.79 14.06
N ALA A 114 -8.99 -1.40 13.35
CA ALA A 114 -8.73 -2.42 12.34
C ALA A 114 -7.85 -1.86 11.22
N TYR A 115 -8.12 -0.63 10.76
CA TYR A 115 -7.30 0.04 9.76
C TYR A 115 -5.87 0.24 10.26
N TRP A 116 -5.68 0.84 11.44
CA TRP A 116 -4.32 1.03 11.98
C TRP A 116 -3.61 -0.28 12.27
N PHE A 117 -4.32 -1.32 12.72
CA PHE A 117 -3.78 -2.66 12.88
C PHE A 117 -3.32 -3.23 11.53
N TRP A 118 -4.10 -3.06 10.47
CA TRP A 118 -3.74 -3.50 9.13
C TRP A 118 -2.50 -2.79 8.59
N ILE A 119 -2.40 -1.47 8.76
CA ILE A 119 -1.21 -0.68 8.41
C ILE A 119 0.02 -1.19 9.17
N PHE A 120 -0.12 -1.37 10.49
CA PHE A 120 0.95 -1.89 11.34
C PHE A 120 1.40 -3.30 10.93
N PHE A 121 0.44 -4.18 10.61
CA PHE A 121 0.72 -5.52 10.11
C PHE A 121 1.51 -5.50 8.80
N LEU A 122 1.13 -4.65 7.84
CA LEU A 122 1.85 -4.48 6.58
C LEU A 122 3.28 -3.95 6.79
N GLU A 123 3.46 -3.01 7.71
CA GLU A 123 4.79 -2.48 8.07
C GLU A 123 5.69 -3.55 8.71
N ILE A 124 5.13 -4.40 9.58
CA ILE A 124 5.87 -5.56 10.11
C ILE A 124 6.29 -6.49 8.97
N LEU A 125 5.37 -6.83 8.06
CA LEU A 125 5.70 -7.69 6.92
C LEU A 125 6.80 -7.10 6.04
N LEU A 126 6.76 -5.80 5.78
CA LEU A 126 7.81 -5.09 5.05
C LEU A 126 9.14 -5.16 5.79
N ALA A 127 9.18 -4.87 7.09
CA ALA A 127 10.38 -4.93 7.90
C ALA A 127 10.97 -6.35 7.96
N VAL A 128 10.12 -7.37 8.10
CA VAL A 128 10.53 -8.79 8.04
C VAL A 128 11.08 -9.13 6.64
N GLY A 129 10.44 -8.65 5.57
CA GLY A 129 10.92 -8.82 4.20
C GLY A 129 12.32 -8.25 3.99
N ILE A 130 12.55 -7.00 4.41
CA ILE A 130 13.86 -6.33 4.35
C ILE A 130 14.89 -7.10 5.21
N TYR A 131 14.50 -7.55 6.40
CA TYR A 131 15.39 -8.32 7.25
C TYR A 131 15.81 -9.64 6.60
N LEU A 132 14.86 -10.39 6.04
CA LEU A 132 15.15 -11.66 5.35
C LEU A 132 15.99 -11.41 4.09
N ALA A 133 15.70 -10.37 3.31
CA ALA A 133 16.51 -9.96 2.17
C ALA A 133 17.95 -9.64 2.57
N TRP A 134 18.15 -9.00 3.73
CA TRP A 134 19.48 -8.71 4.27
C TRP A 134 20.25 -9.98 4.63
N GLN A 135 19.57 -10.99 5.20
CA GLN A 135 20.19 -12.26 5.58
C GLN A 135 20.59 -13.09 4.35
N ILE A 136 19.77 -13.07 3.29
CA ILE A 136 19.97 -13.92 2.10
C ILE A 136 20.94 -13.27 1.09
N THR A 137 20.99 -11.94 1.03
CA THR A 137 21.75 -11.25 -0.03
C THR A 137 23.21 -11.04 0.35
N GLU A 138 24.10 -11.70 -0.39
CA GLU A 138 25.56 -11.54 -0.28
C GLU A 138 26.03 -10.17 -0.82
N ASP A 139 25.47 -9.72 -1.96
CA ASP A 139 25.80 -8.44 -2.58
C ASP A 139 25.00 -7.27 -1.95
N LYS A 140 25.69 -6.50 -1.11
CA LYS A 140 25.07 -5.36 -0.40
C LYS A 140 24.56 -4.27 -1.33
N THR A 141 25.15 -4.08 -2.51
CA THR A 141 24.64 -3.10 -3.48
C THR A 141 23.27 -3.51 -4.00
N ARG A 142 23.08 -4.80 -4.32
CA ARG A 142 21.78 -5.34 -4.77
C ARG A 142 20.74 -5.26 -3.68
N PHE A 143 21.11 -5.61 -2.45
CA PHE A 143 20.24 -5.48 -1.27
C PHE A 143 19.70 -4.04 -1.18
N TYR A 144 20.60 -3.06 -1.06
CA TYR A 144 20.17 -1.67 -0.86
C TYR A 144 19.29 -1.18 -2.02
N PHE A 145 19.63 -1.51 -3.27
CA PHE A 145 18.83 -1.07 -4.41
C PHE A 145 17.43 -1.73 -4.44
N ALA A 146 17.36 -3.05 -4.28
CA ALA A 146 16.08 -3.79 -4.35
C ALA A 146 15.14 -3.40 -3.21
N ASP A 147 15.65 -3.32 -1.98
CA ASP A 147 14.82 -2.95 -0.83
C ASP A 147 14.46 -1.46 -0.82
N SER A 148 15.27 -0.59 -1.44
CA SER A 148 14.84 0.79 -1.70
C SER A 148 13.58 0.83 -2.56
N MET A 149 13.49 -0.04 -3.57
CA MET A 149 12.30 -0.12 -4.43
C MET A 149 11.08 -0.59 -3.63
N TRP A 150 11.25 -1.54 -2.71
CA TRP A 150 10.18 -2.01 -1.83
C TRP A 150 9.73 -0.91 -0.86
N LEU A 151 10.66 -0.17 -0.27
CA LEU A 151 10.37 0.96 0.63
C LEU A 151 9.67 2.13 -0.08
N LEU A 152 10.03 2.37 -1.34
CA LEU A 152 9.35 3.35 -2.19
C LEU A 152 7.99 2.84 -2.69
N PHE A 153 7.80 1.53 -2.75
CA PHE A 153 6.54 0.90 -3.11
C PHE A 153 5.63 0.79 -1.87
N THR A 154 5.10 1.91 -1.38
CA THR A 154 4.28 1.92 -0.17
C THR A 154 2.82 1.55 -0.48
N PRO A 155 2.31 0.41 0.04
CA PRO A 155 0.95 -0.05 -0.25
C PRO A 155 -0.14 0.75 0.47
N PHE A 156 0.23 1.79 1.23
CA PHE A 156 -0.71 2.61 2.00
C PHE A 156 -1.52 3.59 1.16
N TYR A 157 -1.04 3.85 -0.05
CA TYR A 157 -1.76 4.58 -1.08
C TYR A 157 -1.95 3.64 -2.26
N PRO A 158 -2.88 2.67 -2.18
CA PRO A 158 -3.19 1.80 -3.32
C PRO A 158 -3.58 2.61 -4.57
N GLU A 159 -4.03 3.85 -4.39
CA GLU A 159 -4.23 4.88 -5.41
C GLU A 159 -3.02 5.11 -6.34
N LEU A 160 -1.78 5.06 -5.83
CA LEU A 160 -0.56 5.25 -6.63
C LEU A 160 -0.40 4.18 -7.71
N TYR A 161 -1.03 3.01 -7.52
CA TYR A 161 -0.96 1.88 -8.44
C TYR A 161 -2.24 1.67 -9.27
N MET A 162 -3.33 2.37 -8.91
CA MET A 162 -4.65 2.20 -9.52
C MET A 162 -5.10 3.36 -10.42
N PHE A 163 -4.21 4.30 -10.75
CA PHE A 163 -4.50 5.44 -11.65
C PHE A 163 -5.04 5.03 -13.03
N ILE A 164 -4.93 3.76 -13.42
CA ILE A 164 -5.45 3.22 -14.69
C ILE A 164 -6.97 2.92 -14.68
N ARG A 165 -7.65 2.81 -13.53
CA ARG A 165 -9.03 2.28 -13.51
C ARG A 165 -10.14 3.33 -13.52
N ASN A 166 -9.88 4.59 -13.15
CA ASN A 166 -10.94 5.61 -13.09
C ASN A 166 -11.27 6.31 -14.42
N TYR A 167 -10.45 6.17 -15.47
CA TYR A 167 -10.74 6.75 -16.78
C TYR A 167 -11.46 5.83 -17.77
N SER A 168 -11.61 4.52 -17.49
CA SER A 168 -12.04 3.56 -18.51
C SER A 168 -13.51 3.10 -18.43
N TRP A 169 -14.27 3.38 -17.37
CA TRP A 169 -15.62 2.81 -17.21
C TRP A 169 -16.75 3.81 -17.01
N VAL A 170 -16.47 5.06 -16.63
CA VAL A 170 -17.52 6.07 -16.34
C VAL A 170 -17.86 6.93 -17.58
N ASN A 171 -16.98 6.96 -18.59
CA ASN A 171 -17.16 7.78 -19.80
C ASN A 171 -17.37 6.98 -21.08
N PHE A 172 -17.60 5.66 -21.01
CA PHE A 172 -18.01 4.91 -22.20
C PHE A 172 -19.52 5.07 -22.42
N PRO A 173 -19.97 5.67 -23.54
CA PRO A 173 -21.40 5.88 -23.82
C PRO A 173 -22.20 4.58 -24.02
N LEU A 174 -21.53 3.42 -24.05
CA LEU A 174 -22.13 2.12 -24.39
C LEU A 174 -22.92 1.46 -23.25
N PHE A 175 -22.90 2.01 -22.03
CA PHE A 175 -23.61 1.45 -20.86
C PHE A 175 -24.63 2.43 -20.26
N ARG A 176 -25.03 3.47 -21.00
CA ARG A 176 -26.03 4.43 -20.51
C ARG A 176 -27.47 3.96 -20.67
N ASP A 177 -27.72 2.98 -21.54
CA ASP A 177 -29.07 2.54 -21.91
C ASP A 177 -29.18 1.00 -21.97
N SER A 178 -29.03 0.33 -20.83
CA SER A 178 -29.45 -1.09 -20.67
C SER A 178 -29.95 -1.37 -19.27
#